data_AF-A0A9I9DLF8-F1
#
_entry.id   AF-A0A9I9DLF8-F1
#
_cell.length_a   1.000
_cell.length_b   1.000
_cell.length_c   1.000
_cell.angle_alpha   90.00
_cell.angle_beta   90.00
_cell.angle_gamma   90.00
#
_symmetry.space_group_name_H-M   'P 1'
#
loop_
_entity.id
_entity.type
_entity.pdbx_description
1 polymer ?
#
loop_
_entity_poly.entity_id
_entity_poly.type
_entity_poly.pdbx_seq_one_letter_code
_entity_poly.pdbx_strand_id
1 'polypeptide(L)'
;MKEEEALERYKLITGNSVLFPEFQVYGKANSEDDWLAASPDGAIDKMVYGLPSRGVLEIKCPFFNGDMRNASPWSQVPRYCIPQAQGLMEIMDRDWMDFYVWTPNGSSLFRLYRDPEYWDVLKIALSDFWWKHVQPAREICSKYVITNPLIELKSFRPSPRHELCSYIVCESRRVVNNSKLLLREFDGRLQT
;
A
#
# COMPACT_ATOMS: atom_id res chain seq x y z
N MET A 1 -3.93 10.01 15.45
CA MET A 1 -3.09 9.86 14.25
C MET A 1 -2.51 11.23 13.94
N LYS A 2 -1.22 11.33 13.62
CA LYS A 2 -0.54 12.62 13.36
C LYS A 2 -0.18 12.76 11.88
N GLU A 3 -1.12 12.39 11.01
CA GLU A 3 -0.90 12.29 9.58
C GLU A 3 -0.67 13.66 8.93
N GLU A 4 -1.41 14.68 9.35
CA GLU A 4 -1.18 16.08 8.91
C GLU A 4 0.23 16.56 9.24
N GLU A 5 0.72 16.31 10.46
CA GLU A 5 2.08 16.67 10.88
C GLU A 5 3.15 15.92 10.07
N ALA A 6 2.93 14.63 9.83
CA ALA A 6 3.79 13.81 8.99
C ALA A 6 3.83 14.35 7.55
N LEU A 7 2.68 14.70 6.99
CA LEU A 7 2.56 15.23 5.64
C LEU A 7 3.25 16.58 5.47
N GLU A 8 3.06 17.51 6.41
CA GLU A 8 3.75 18.80 6.37
C GLU A 8 5.27 18.63 6.50
N ARG A 9 5.73 17.70 7.37
CA ARG A 9 7.15 17.36 7.46
C ARG A 9 7.68 16.77 6.15
N TYR A 10 6.92 15.87 5.52
CA TYR A 10 7.27 15.28 4.24
C TYR A 10 7.42 16.33 3.13
N LYS A 11 6.46 17.27 3.01
CA LYS A 11 6.52 18.38 2.04
C LYS A 11 7.75 19.25 2.28
N LEU A 12 8.05 19.57 3.53
CA LEU A 12 9.21 20.37 3.90
C LEU A 12 10.55 19.70 3.53
N ILE A 13 10.66 18.38 3.77
CA ILE A 13 11.89 17.62 3.50
C ILE A 13 12.12 17.42 2.00
N THR A 14 11.06 17.08 1.27
CA THR A 14 11.18 16.67 -0.14
C THR A 14 10.99 17.81 -1.14
N GLY A 15 10.35 18.91 -0.72
CA GLY A 15 9.87 19.95 -1.60
C GLY A 15 8.77 19.49 -2.56
N ASN A 16 8.19 18.29 -2.35
CA ASN A 16 7.18 17.73 -3.23
C ASN A 16 5.83 18.45 -3.03
N SER A 17 5.21 18.88 -4.12
CA SER A 17 3.78 19.19 -4.12
C SER A 17 2.98 17.89 -4.11
N VAL A 18 2.04 17.78 -3.17
CA VAL A 18 1.19 16.59 -2.98
C VAL A 18 -0.23 16.91 -3.44
N LEU A 19 -0.74 16.09 -4.33
CA LEU A 19 -2.14 16.07 -4.77
C LEU A 19 -2.91 15.05 -3.93
N PHE A 20 -4.21 15.29 -3.72
CA PHE A 20 -5.08 14.39 -2.97
C PHE A 20 -6.11 13.78 -3.92
N PRO A 21 -5.78 12.67 -4.59
CA PRO A 21 -6.75 11.99 -5.44
C PRO A 21 -7.87 11.39 -4.58
N GLU A 22 -9.07 11.32 -5.15
CA GLU A 22 -10.18 10.60 -4.53
C GLU A 22 -10.00 9.08 -4.67
N PHE A 23 -10.92 8.33 -4.05
CA PHE A 23 -11.03 6.89 -4.21
C PHE A 23 -11.13 6.49 -5.69
N GLN A 24 -10.19 5.65 -6.13
CA GLN A 24 -10.08 5.22 -7.52
C GLN A 24 -10.37 3.73 -7.65
N VAL A 25 -11.38 3.40 -8.46
CA VAL A 25 -11.65 2.02 -8.89
C VAL A 25 -10.69 1.67 -10.02
N TYR A 26 -10.07 0.51 -9.93
CA TYR A 26 -9.15 -0.02 -10.93
C TYR A 26 -9.89 -0.32 -12.23
N GLY A 27 -9.19 -0.16 -13.35
CA GLY A 27 -9.77 -0.50 -14.64
C GLY A 27 -11.05 0.30 -14.96
N LYS A 28 -11.17 1.58 -14.59
CA LYS A 28 -12.36 2.40 -14.90
C LYS A 28 -12.78 2.39 -16.39
N ALA A 29 -11.89 1.96 -17.30
CA ALA A 29 -12.17 1.70 -18.71
C ALA A 29 -12.43 0.21 -19.07
N ASN A 30 -12.01 -0.75 -18.24
CA ASN A 30 -12.17 -2.20 -18.40
C ASN A 30 -12.99 -2.79 -17.25
N SER A 31 -14.23 -3.19 -17.53
CA SER A 31 -15.21 -3.62 -16.51
C SER A 31 -14.85 -4.91 -15.75
N GLU A 32 -13.85 -5.68 -16.18
CA GLU A 32 -13.50 -6.97 -15.55
C GLU A 32 -12.79 -6.81 -14.19
N ASP A 33 -12.27 -5.62 -13.90
CA ASP A 33 -11.43 -5.33 -12.73
C ASP A 33 -12.06 -4.30 -11.76
N ASP A 34 -13.35 -4.02 -11.89
CA ASP A 34 -14.08 -3.02 -11.09
C ASP A 34 -14.20 -3.35 -9.59
N TRP A 35 -13.67 -4.49 -9.18
CA TRP A 35 -13.65 -5.01 -7.82
C TRP A 35 -12.40 -4.62 -7.03
N LEU A 36 -11.40 -4.00 -7.67
CA LEU A 36 -10.23 -3.44 -7.03
C LEU A 36 -10.33 -1.92 -6.96
N ALA A 37 -9.86 -1.34 -5.86
CA ALA A 37 -9.82 0.10 -5.71
C ALA A 37 -8.75 0.53 -4.70
N ALA A 38 -8.35 1.80 -4.77
CA ALA A 38 -7.30 2.39 -3.97
C ALA A 38 -7.67 3.81 -3.51
N SER A 39 -7.11 4.21 -2.38
CA SER A 39 -7.10 5.58 -1.89
C SER A 39 -5.73 5.83 -1.27
N PRO A 40 -4.80 6.49 -1.98
CA PRO A 40 -3.50 6.81 -1.42
C PRO A 40 -3.56 8.04 -0.52
N ASP A 41 -2.57 8.21 0.35
CA ASP A 41 -2.44 9.42 1.19
C ASP A 41 -2.08 10.66 0.35
N GLY A 42 -1.49 10.44 -0.82
CA GLY A 42 -1.32 11.48 -1.83
C GLY A 42 -0.75 10.97 -3.15
N ALA A 43 -0.70 11.86 -4.13
CA ALA A 43 -0.04 11.65 -5.42
C ALA A 43 0.95 12.78 -5.71
N ILE A 44 1.99 12.46 -6.47
CA ILE A 44 3.08 13.40 -6.80
C ILE A 44 3.26 13.37 -8.30
N ASP A 45 3.00 14.47 -8.98
CA ASP A 45 3.26 14.61 -10.41
C ASP A 45 4.41 15.58 -10.62
N LYS A 46 5.47 15.11 -11.31
CA LYS A 46 6.68 15.87 -11.59
C LYS A 46 7.08 15.76 -13.05
N MET A 47 7.91 16.69 -13.50
CA MET A 47 8.64 16.61 -14.76
C MET A 47 10.13 16.44 -14.46
N VAL A 48 10.71 15.33 -14.91
CA VAL A 48 12.14 15.01 -14.70
C VAL A 48 12.77 14.86 -16.09
N TYR A 49 13.73 15.74 -16.42
CA TYR A 49 14.32 15.83 -17.76
C TYR A 49 13.29 15.97 -18.90
N GLY A 50 12.18 16.64 -18.65
CA GLY A 50 11.09 16.82 -19.62
C GLY A 50 10.16 15.62 -19.78
N LEU A 51 10.34 14.56 -19.00
CA LEU A 51 9.45 13.40 -18.97
C LEU A 51 8.56 13.42 -17.71
N PRO A 52 7.28 13.01 -17.81
CA PRO A 52 6.43 12.88 -16.65
C PRO A 52 6.97 11.80 -15.71
N SER A 53 6.95 12.10 -14.41
CA SER A 53 7.30 11.18 -13.34
C SER A 53 6.20 11.22 -12.30
N ARG A 54 5.44 10.13 -12.19
CA ARG A 54 4.22 10.09 -11.40
C ARG A 54 4.38 9.12 -10.24
N GLY A 55 4.20 9.64 -9.03
CA GLY A 55 4.38 8.92 -7.78
C GLY A 55 3.11 8.84 -6.94
N VAL A 56 3.09 7.84 -6.05
CA VAL A 56 2.16 7.76 -4.91
C VAL A 56 2.90 8.10 -3.63
N LEU A 57 2.23 8.79 -2.71
CA LEU A 57 2.67 8.96 -1.33
C LEU A 57 1.87 8.01 -0.42
N GLU A 58 2.58 7.23 0.38
CA GLU A 58 2.02 6.45 1.48
C GLU A 58 2.75 6.83 2.77
N ILE A 59 2.02 7.37 3.74
CA ILE A 59 2.49 7.78 5.06
C ILE A 59 2.15 6.69 6.07
N LYS A 60 3.17 6.18 6.76
CA LYS A 60 2.99 5.30 7.92
C LYS A 60 3.41 6.02 9.20
N CYS A 61 2.52 6.04 10.18
CA CYS A 61 2.81 6.42 11.56
C CYS A 61 2.77 5.15 12.44
N PRO A 62 3.90 4.43 12.63
CA PRO A 62 3.88 3.15 13.34
C PRO A 62 3.40 3.32 14.79
N PHE A 63 2.52 2.42 15.23
CA PHE A 63 2.04 2.39 16.60
C PHE A 63 2.98 1.56 17.46
N PHE A 64 3.72 2.19 18.38
CA PHE A 64 4.68 1.52 19.27
C PHE A 64 4.02 1.04 20.57
N ASN A 65 2.92 0.30 20.47
CA ASN A 65 2.11 -0.14 21.63
C ASN A 65 1.71 1.00 22.59
N GLY A 66 1.58 2.22 22.07
CA GLY A 66 1.30 3.43 22.84
C GLY A 66 2.53 4.09 23.48
N ASP A 67 3.70 3.45 23.52
CA ASP A 67 4.93 4.05 24.04
C ASP A 67 5.81 4.61 22.91
N MET A 68 5.60 5.90 22.63
CA MET A 68 6.32 6.60 21.56
C MET A 68 7.72 7.07 21.98
N ARG A 69 8.16 6.87 23.24
CA ARG A 69 9.46 7.36 23.74
C ARG A 69 10.63 6.78 22.96
N ASN A 70 10.54 5.50 22.59
CA ASN A 70 11.56 4.78 21.81
C ASN A 70 11.15 4.57 20.35
N ALA A 71 10.14 5.30 19.87
CA ALA A 71 9.69 5.21 18.49
C ALA A 71 10.82 5.62 17.56
N SER A 72 11.22 4.74 16.64
CA SER A 72 12.25 5.06 15.65
C SER A 72 11.71 4.86 14.23
N PRO A 73 12.04 5.77 13.29
CA PRO A 73 11.71 5.55 11.90
C PRO A 73 12.40 4.28 11.41
N TRP A 74 11.70 3.52 10.57
CA TRP A 74 12.23 2.24 10.08
C TRP A 74 13.49 2.45 9.23
N SER A 75 14.41 1.49 9.26
CA SER A 75 15.59 1.45 8.37
C SER A 75 15.33 0.73 7.06
N GLN A 76 14.24 -0.03 6.98
CA GLN A 76 13.80 -0.80 5.83
C GLN A 76 12.29 -0.91 5.82
N VAL A 77 11.67 -0.94 4.64
CA VAL A 77 10.23 -1.17 4.48
C VAL A 77 9.87 -2.60 4.94
N PRO A 78 8.88 -2.79 5.83
CA PRO A 78 8.42 -4.11 6.19
C PRO A 78 7.79 -4.85 5.01
N ARG A 79 8.12 -6.14 4.85
CA ARG A 79 7.68 -6.96 3.71
C ARG A 79 6.15 -7.01 3.55
N TYR A 80 5.42 -6.99 4.65
CA TYR A 80 3.95 -7.03 4.63
C TYR A 80 3.33 -5.74 4.06
N CYS A 81 4.08 -4.65 3.92
CA CYS A 81 3.62 -3.42 3.27
C CYS A 81 3.72 -3.49 1.74
N ILE A 82 4.52 -4.40 1.17
CA ILE A 82 4.76 -4.46 -0.27
C ILE A 82 3.50 -4.77 -1.09
N PRO A 83 2.64 -5.74 -0.71
CA PRO A 83 1.39 -5.96 -1.45
C PRO A 83 0.54 -4.70 -1.56
N GLN A 84 0.40 -3.93 -0.47
CA GLN A 84 -0.34 -2.66 -0.47
C GLN A 84 0.35 -1.62 -1.38
N ALA A 85 1.67 -1.46 -1.25
CA ALA A 85 2.43 -0.51 -2.04
C ALA A 85 2.31 -0.76 -3.56
N GLN A 86 2.46 -2.02 -3.97
CA GLN A 86 2.34 -2.41 -5.38
C GLN A 86 0.91 -2.24 -5.89
N GLY A 87 -0.10 -2.61 -5.10
CA GLY A 87 -1.50 -2.38 -5.47
C GLY A 87 -1.87 -0.91 -5.61
N LEU A 88 -1.38 -0.04 -4.73
CA LEU A 88 -1.58 1.41 -4.85
C LEU A 88 -0.96 1.96 -6.15
N MET A 89 0.30 1.62 -6.44
CA MET A 89 0.96 2.08 -7.67
C MET A 89 0.27 1.58 -8.93
N GLU A 90 -0.19 0.32 -8.93
CA GLU A 90 -0.95 -0.25 -10.03
C GLU A 90 -2.29 0.47 -10.23
N ILE A 91 -3.12 0.50 -9.18
CA ILE A 91 -4.50 0.99 -9.30
C ILE A 91 -4.52 2.47 -9.65
N MET A 92 -3.59 3.23 -9.08
CA MET A 92 -3.46 4.66 -9.36
C MET A 92 -2.78 4.95 -10.69
N ASP A 93 -2.19 3.95 -11.37
CA ASP A 93 -1.34 4.12 -12.56
C ASP A 93 -0.16 5.09 -12.32
N ARG A 94 0.75 4.67 -11.45
CA ARG A 94 1.94 5.42 -11.02
C ARG A 94 3.18 4.56 -11.06
N ASP A 95 4.32 5.17 -11.35
CA ASP A 95 5.58 4.46 -11.65
C ASP A 95 6.36 4.10 -10.38
N TRP A 96 6.17 4.91 -9.33
CA TRP A 96 6.92 4.79 -8.08
C TRP A 96 6.09 5.23 -6.88
N MET A 97 6.59 4.90 -5.69
CA MET A 97 6.02 5.31 -4.42
C MET A 97 7.09 5.90 -3.51
N ASP A 98 6.77 7.04 -2.91
CA ASP A 98 7.42 7.53 -1.71
C ASP A 98 6.70 6.94 -0.50
N PHE A 99 7.35 5.98 0.14
CA PHE A 99 6.88 5.33 1.36
C PHE A 99 7.53 6.05 2.54
N TYR A 100 6.76 6.89 3.23
CA TYR A 100 7.24 7.78 4.26
C TYR A 100 6.83 7.28 5.65
N VAL A 101 7.81 6.98 6.49
CA VAL A 101 7.58 6.55 7.86
C VAL A 101 7.87 7.71 8.78
N TRP A 102 6.88 8.12 9.56
CA TRP A 102 7.00 9.23 10.49
C TRP A 102 6.83 8.77 11.95
N THR A 103 7.70 9.24 12.82
CA THR A 103 7.59 9.13 14.27
C THR A 103 7.92 10.48 14.92
N PRO A 104 7.56 10.68 16.20
CA PRO A 104 7.94 11.88 16.94
C PRO A 104 9.47 12.11 17.04
N ASN A 105 10.27 11.05 16.93
CA ASN A 105 11.72 11.11 17.07
C ASN A 105 12.45 11.17 15.72
N GLY A 106 11.74 11.15 14.60
CA GLY A 106 12.36 11.17 13.28
C GLY A 106 11.48 10.60 12.17
N SER A 107 12.04 10.55 10.97
CA SER A 107 11.35 10.01 9.79
C SER A 107 12.29 9.25 8.86
N SER A 108 11.74 8.37 8.04
CA SER A 108 12.45 7.74 6.92
C SER A 108 11.62 7.78 5.66
N LEU A 109 12.30 7.98 4.53
CA LEU A 109 11.70 8.03 3.22
C LEU A 109 12.31 6.95 2.34
N PHE A 110 11.46 6.06 1.84
CA PHE A 110 11.87 5.00 0.92
C PHE A 110 11.26 5.24 -0.46
N ARG A 111 12.04 4.97 -1.50
CA ARG A 111 11.58 4.88 -2.89
C ARG A 111 11.34 3.43 -3.26
N LEU A 112 10.09 3.15 -3.64
CA LEU A 112 9.67 1.90 -4.26
C LEU A 112 9.31 2.16 -5.72
N TYR A 113 9.46 1.14 -6.57
CA TYR A 113 9.05 1.19 -7.98
C TYR A 113 7.97 0.15 -8.21
N ARG A 114 7.05 0.46 -9.14
CA ARG A 114 6.03 -0.49 -9.60
C ARG A 114 6.73 -1.69 -10.25
N ASP A 115 6.29 -2.87 -9.87
CA ASP A 115 6.80 -4.14 -10.36
C ASP A 115 5.62 -4.92 -10.98
N PRO A 116 5.46 -4.85 -12.32
CA PRO A 116 4.36 -5.50 -13.01
C PRO A 116 4.32 -7.02 -12.80
N GLU A 117 5.49 -7.68 -12.76
CA GLU A 117 5.57 -9.13 -12.55
C GLU A 117 5.10 -9.51 -11.14
N TYR A 118 5.45 -8.71 -10.13
CA TYR A 118 4.92 -8.87 -8.78
C TYR A 118 3.40 -8.69 -8.76
N TRP A 119 2.90 -7.65 -9.44
CA TRP A 119 1.48 -7.35 -9.48
C TRP A 119 0.68 -8.47 -10.14
N ASP A 120 1.14 -9.02 -11.27
CA ASP A 120 0.46 -10.12 -11.97
C ASP A 120 0.22 -11.31 -11.03
N VAL A 121 1.23 -11.67 -10.23
CA VAL A 121 1.09 -12.76 -9.25
C VAL A 121 0.18 -12.39 -8.09
N LEU A 122 0.28 -11.16 -7.58
CA LEU A 122 -0.61 -10.69 -6.52
C LEU A 122 -2.08 -10.66 -6.99
N LYS A 123 -2.33 -10.22 -8.23
CA LYS A 123 -3.67 -10.11 -8.81
C LYS A 123 -4.33 -11.48 -8.93
N ILE A 124 -3.59 -12.56 -9.21
CA ILE A 124 -4.14 -13.93 -9.17
C ILE A 124 -4.70 -14.26 -7.79
N ALA A 125 -3.92 -14.03 -6.72
CA ALA A 125 -4.38 -14.30 -5.36
C ALA A 125 -5.56 -13.42 -4.93
N LEU A 126 -5.57 -12.15 -5.35
CA LEU A 126 -6.68 -11.22 -5.10
C LEU A 126 -7.95 -11.65 -5.86
N SER A 127 -7.81 -12.05 -7.11
CA SER A 127 -8.90 -12.52 -7.98
C SER A 127 -9.52 -13.80 -7.42
N ASP A 128 -8.70 -14.76 -7.01
CA ASP A 128 -9.13 -15.98 -6.35
C ASP A 128 -9.89 -15.69 -5.06
N PHE A 129 -9.37 -14.79 -4.22
CA PHE A 129 -10.07 -14.34 -3.02
C PHE A 129 -11.44 -13.74 -3.37
N TRP A 130 -11.51 -12.87 -4.36
CA TRP A 130 -12.73 -12.17 -4.73
C TRP A 130 -13.78 -13.11 -5.33
N TRP A 131 -13.44 -13.84 -6.39
CA TRP A 131 -14.40 -14.62 -7.17
C TRP A 131 -14.76 -15.95 -6.52
N LYS A 132 -13.85 -16.58 -5.76
CA LYS A 132 -14.14 -17.86 -5.09
C LYS A 132 -14.81 -17.69 -3.72
N HIS A 133 -14.61 -16.54 -3.06
CA HIS A 133 -15.06 -16.34 -1.68
C HIS A 133 -16.01 -15.16 -1.51
N VAL A 134 -15.62 -13.95 -1.92
CA VAL A 134 -16.41 -12.74 -1.64
C VAL A 134 -17.68 -12.66 -2.46
N GLN A 135 -17.57 -12.82 -3.78
CA GLN A 135 -18.70 -12.69 -4.70
C GLN A 135 -19.82 -13.71 -4.43
N PRO A 136 -19.53 -15.02 -4.30
CA PRO A 136 -20.57 -15.99 -3.98
C PRO A 136 -21.22 -15.74 -2.62
N ALA A 137 -20.44 -15.37 -1.60
CA ALA A 137 -20.99 -15.02 -0.28
C ALA A 137 -21.93 -13.81 -0.37
N ARG A 138 -21.56 -12.79 -1.14
CA ARG A 138 -22.38 -11.59 -1.37
C ARG A 138 -23.72 -11.93 -2.03
N GLU A 139 -23.73 -12.83 -3.00
CA GLU A 139 -24.96 -13.29 -3.67
C GLU A 139 -25.90 -14.04 -2.72
N ILE A 140 -25.36 -14.81 -1.78
CA ILE A 140 -26.18 -15.47 -0.77
C ILE A 140 -26.77 -14.44 0.20
N CYS A 141 -25.96 -13.48 0.67
CA CYS A 141 -26.42 -12.39 1.53
C CYS A 141 -27.47 -11.48 0.88
N SER A 142 -27.47 -11.34 -0.46
CA SER A 142 -28.48 -10.52 -1.14
C SER A 142 -29.82 -11.24 -1.34
N LYS A 143 -29.81 -12.58 -1.35
CA LYS A 143 -30.99 -13.42 -1.56
C LYS A 143 -31.65 -13.86 -0.26
N TYR A 144 -30.87 -14.03 0.82
CA TYR A 144 -31.33 -14.63 2.07
C TYR A 144 -30.92 -13.80 3.28
N VAL A 145 -31.76 -13.81 4.32
CA VAL A 145 -31.41 -13.23 5.62
C VAL A 145 -30.51 -14.22 6.34
N ILE A 146 -29.26 -13.82 6.57
CA ILE A 146 -28.26 -14.64 7.28
C ILE A 146 -28.35 -14.38 8.77
N THR A 147 -28.58 -15.45 9.54
CA THR A 147 -28.72 -15.36 11.01
C THR A 147 -27.42 -15.72 11.73
N ASN A 148 -26.63 -16.64 11.17
CA ASN A 148 -25.32 -17.03 11.67
C ASN A 148 -24.32 -17.21 10.50
N PRO A 149 -23.56 -16.17 10.14
CA PRO A 149 -22.65 -16.20 8.98
C PRO A 149 -21.52 -17.21 9.14
N LEU A 150 -21.13 -17.56 10.37
CA LEU A 150 -20.04 -18.53 10.62
C LEU A 150 -20.44 -19.97 10.26
N ILE A 151 -21.74 -20.27 10.25
CA ILE A 151 -22.27 -21.57 9.85
C ILE A 151 -22.75 -21.51 8.40
N GLU A 152 -23.59 -20.53 8.07
CA GLU A 152 -24.28 -20.43 6.79
C GLU A 152 -23.35 -20.09 5.62
N LEU A 153 -22.28 -19.31 5.87
CA LEU A 153 -21.30 -18.93 4.84
C LEU A 153 -19.97 -19.67 4.97
N LYS A 154 -19.92 -20.73 5.78
CA LYS A 154 -18.68 -21.47 6.09
C LYS A 154 -17.95 -21.97 4.84
N SER A 155 -18.68 -22.38 3.81
CA SER A 155 -18.11 -22.87 2.54
C SER A 155 -17.36 -21.79 1.76
N PHE A 156 -17.73 -20.53 1.93
CA PHE A 156 -17.08 -19.39 1.26
C PHE A 156 -15.92 -18.84 2.06
N ARG A 157 -15.68 -19.31 3.29
CA ARG A 157 -14.55 -18.85 4.09
C ARG A 157 -13.23 -19.25 3.42
N PRO A 158 -12.35 -18.30 3.09
CA PRO A 158 -11.05 -18.61 2.52
C PRO A 158 -10.15 -19.31 3.54
N SER A 159 -9.18 -20.06 3.04
CA SER A 159 -8.09 -20.56 3.88
C SER A 159 -7.31 -19.39 4.49
N PRO A 160 -6.67 -19.57 5.67
CA PRO A 160 -5.86 -18.51 6.27
C PRO A 160 -4.68 -18.05 5.39
N ARG A 161 -4.24 -18.89 4.44
CA ARG A 161 -3.16 -18.59 3.50
C ARG A 161 -3.53 -19.09 2.11
N HIS A 162 -3.39 -18.20 1.13
CA HIS A 162 -3.46 -18.54 -0.29
C HIS A 162 -2.26 -19.43 -0.69
N GLU A 163 -2.40 -20.26 -1.71
CA GLU A 163 -1.32 -21.13 -2.23
C GLU A 163 -0.08 -20.33 -2.67
N LEU A 164 -0.30 -19.14 -3.25
CA LEU A 164 0.77 -18.21 -3.66
C LEU A 164 1.36 -17.38 -2.50
N CYS A 165 0.85 -17.49 -1.28
CA CYS A 165 1.26 -16.63 -0.16
C CYS A 165 2.78 -16.68 0.10
N SER A 166 3.35 -17.89 0.15
CA SER A 166 4.80 -18.07 0.37
C SER A 166 5.64 -17.44 -0.74
N TYR A 167 5.19 -17.54 -1.99
CA TYR A 167 5.85 -16.94 -3.15
C TYR A 167 5.76 -15.41 -3.07
N ILE A 168 4.58 -14.84 -2.84
CA ILE A 168 4.38 -13.39 -2.68
C ILE A 168 5.24 -12.81 -1.55
N VAL A 169 5.38 -13.54 -0.44
CA VAL A 169 6.28 -13.15 0.67
C VAL A 169 7.75 -13.17 0.27
N CYS A 170 8.16 -14.15 -0.54
CA CYS A 170 9.51 -14.22 -1.10
C CYS A 170 9.77 -13.03 -2.04
N GLU A 171 8.85 -12.76 -2.97
CA GLU A 171 8.95 -11.64 -3.90
C GLU A 171 8.88 -10.28 -3.20
N SER A 172 8.11 -10.18 -2.10
CA SER A 172 8.11 -8.97 -1.26
C SER A 172 9.50 -8.69 -0.71
N ARG A 173 10.28 -9.72 -0.37
CA ARG A 173 11.68 -9.56 0.06
C ARG A 173 12.55 -9.04 -1.08
N ARG A 174 12.36 -9.51 -2.31
CA ARG A 174 13.07 -9.00 -3.51
C ARG A 174 12.80 -7.51 -3.70
N VAL A 175 11.53 -7.10 -3.69
CA VAL A 175 11.13 -5.70 -3.83
C VAL A 175 11.71 -4.83 -2.70
N VAL A 176 11.65 -5.29 -1.44
CA VAL A 176 12.26 -4.58 -0.31
C VAL A 176 13.78 -4.41 -0.49
N ASN A 177 14.48 -5.44 -0.93
CA ASN A 177 15.94 -5.36 -1.17
C ASN A 177 16.30 -4.37 -2.29
N ASN A 178 15.41 -4.19 -3.26
CA ASN A 178 15.58 -3.24 -4.36
C ASN A 178 15.07 -1.82 -4.03
N SER A 179 14.41 -1.64 -2.87
CA SER A 179 13.96 -0.32 -2.41
C SER A 179 15.15 0.56 -2.03
N LYS A 180 15.02 1.87 -2.22
CA LYS A 180 16.07 2.84 -1.87
C LYS A 180 15.64 3.63 -0.65
N LEU A 181 16.42 3.57 0.43
CA LEU A 181 16.32 4.55 1.52
C LEU A 181 16.88 5.88 0.99
N LEU A 182 16.00 6.85 0.73
CA LEU A 182 16.40 8.16 0.24
C LEU A 182 16.88 9.06 1.37
N LEU A 183 16.23 8.96 2.52
CA LEU A 183 16.46 9.82 3.65
C LEU A 183 16.08 9.13 4.94
N ARG A 184 16.86 9.38 5.98
CA ARG A 184 16.50 9.07 7.36
C ARG A 184 16.95 10.22 8.24
N GLU A 185 16.06 10.67 9.11
CA GLU A 185 16.37 11.69 10.09
C GLU A 185 16.00 11.25 11.50
N PHE A 186 16.73 11.80 12.46
CA PHE A 186 16.44 11.70 13.88
C PHE A 186 16.50 13.11 14.47
N ASP A 187 15.51 13.49 15.28
CA ASP A 187 15.45 14.79 15.95
C ASP A 187 15.71 15.98 14.98
N GLY A 188 15.20 15.88 13.75
CA GLY A 188 15.36 16.89 12.69
C GLY A 188 16.74 16.96 12.04
N ARG A 189 17.65 16.01 12.32
CA ARG A 189 18.97 15.90 11.70
C ARG A 189 19.02 14.75 10.70
N LEU A 190 19.47 15.04 9.49
CA LEU A 190 19.66 14.05 8.44
C LEU A 190 20.84 13.14 8.76
N GLN A 191 20.66 11.83 8.62
CA GLN A 191 21.76 10.88 8.52
C GLN A 191 21.99 10.58 7.03
N THR A 192 23.15 11.00 6.52
CA THR A 192 23.70 10.61 5.22
C THR A 192 24.45 9.29 5.31
#